data_AF-A0A0M1J2E7-F1
#
_entry.id   AF-A0A0M1J2E7-F1
#
_cell.length_a   1.000
_cell.length_b   1.000
_cell.length_c   1.000
_cell.angle_alpha   90.00
_cell.angle_beta   90.00
_cell.angle_gamma   90.00
#
_symmetry.space_group_name_H-M   'P 1'
#
loop_
_entity.id
_entity.type
_entity.pdbx_description
1 polymer ?
#
loop_
_entity_poly.entity_id
_entity_poly.type
_entity_poly.pdbx_seq_one_letter_code
_entity_poly.pdbx_strand_id
1 'polypeptide(L)'
;MLKKFWFKLLNQFFLIVESLIRNISGQLGQKLRAFYYTKRAGNCGKNLRIDEGVIIQGIKDIYFGDNVWVDKYCILMAGKVSGLTDENCLH
;
A
#
# COMPACT_ATOMS: atom_id res chain seq x y z
N MET A 1 1.27 23.96 12.31
CA MET A 1 -0.15 23.65 12.01
C MET A 1 -0.39 23.40 10.51
N LEU A 2 0.10 24.30 9.62
CA LEU A 2 -0.09 24.20 8.17
C LEU A 2 0.48 22.91 7.51
N LYS A 3 1.70 22.49 7.84
CA LYS A 3 2.32 21.25 7.28
C LYS A 3 1.51 19.98 7.55
N LYS A 4 0.89 19.88 8.73
CA LYS A 4 0.08 18.72 9.15
C LYS A 4 -1.23 18.64 8.35
N PHE A 5 -1.80 19.80 8.02
CA PHE A 5 -2.98 19.91 7.17
C PHE A 5 -2.70 19.50 5.72
N TRP A 6 -1.64 20.05 5.10
CA TRP A 6 -1.22 19.67 3.75
C TRP A 6 -0.87 18.17 3.65
N PHE A 7 -0.18 17.62 4.65
CA PHE A 7 0.12 16.18 4.71
C PHE A 7 -1.15 15.31 4.71
N LYS A 8 -2.18 15.75 5.46
CA LYS A 8 -3.46 15.05 5.52
C LYS A 8 -4.20 15.11 4.17
N LEU A 9 -4.16 16.26 3.50
CA LEU A 9 -4.78 16.45 2.19
C LEU A 9 -4.09 15.61 1.10
N LEU A 10 -2.76 15.61 1.07
CA LEU A 10 -1.96 14.74 0.21
C LEU A 10 -2.30 13.26 0.42
N ASN A 11 -2.49 12.83 1.67
CA ASN A 11 -2.84 11.45 1.96
C ASN A 11 -4.20 11.05 1.36
N GLN A 12 -5.20 11.94 1.42
CA GLN A 12 -6.51 11.69 0.81
C GLN A 12 -6.43 11.55 -0.71
N PHE A 13 -5.65 12.42 -1.36
CA PHE A 13 -5.41 12.31 -2.80
C PHE A 13 -4.83 10.95 -3.18
N PHE A 14 -3.87 10.45 -2.41
CA PHE A 14 -3.28 9.15 -2.66
C PHE A 14 -4.27 7.99 -2.51
N LEU A 15 -5.20 8.05 -1.56
CA LEU A 15 -6.25 7.03 -1.43
C LEU A 15 -7.15 6.96 -2.67
N ILE A 16 -7.44 8.12 -3.28
CA ILE A 16 -8.20 8.19 -4.54
C ILE A 16 -7.40 7.54 -5.67
N VAL A 17 -6.13 7.92 -5.83
CA VAL A 17 -5.24 7.33 -6.84
C VAL A 17 -5.15 5.81 -6.65
N GLU A 18 -4.96 5.35 -5.42
CA GLU A 18 -4.91 3.93 -5.07
C GLU A 18 -6.19 3.20 -5.49
N SER A 19 -7.36 3.78 -5.20
CA SER A 19 -8.64 3.18 -5.58
C SER A 19 -8.82 3.10 -7.11
N LEU A 20 -8.33 4.10 -7.85
CA LEU A 20 -8.39 4.11 -9.31
C LEU A 20 -7.49 3.04 -9.94
N ILE A 21 -6.26 2.89 -9.45
CA ILE A 21 -5.30 1.93 -10.04
C ILE A 21 -5.55 0.48 -9.60
N ARG A 22 -6.21 0.27 -8.46
CA ARG A 22 -6.42 -1.06 -7.86
C ARG A 22 -7.14 -2.04 -8.78
N ASN A 23 -8.12 -1.57 -9.54
CA ASN A 23 -8.98 -2.41 -10.39
C ASN A 23 -8.59 -2.36 -11.88
N ILE A 24 -7.47 -1.73 -12.23
CA ILE A 24 -6.97 -1.78 -13.61
C ILE A 24 -6.39 -3.18 -13.84
N SER A 25 -7.02 -3.93 -14.72
CA SER A 25 -6.62 -5.30 -15.02
C SER A 25 -5.37 -5.34 -15.93
N GLY A 26 -4.83 -6.55 -16.08
CA GLY A 26 -3.73 -6.82 -17.00
C GLY A 26 -2.36 -6.26 -16.59
N GLN A 27 -1.39 -6.40 -17.50
CA GLN A 27 0.01 -6.09 -17.25
C GLN A 27 0.27 -4.59 -17.04
N LEU A 28 -0.51 -3.73 -17.69
CA LEU A 28 -0.43 -2.27 -17.49
C LEU A 28 -0.79 -1.91 -16.05
N GLY A 29 -1.91 -2.43 -15.55
CA GLY A 29 -2.34 -2.22 -14.17
C GLY A 29 -1.33 -2.75 -13.16
N GLN A 30 -0.76 -3.94 -13.42
CA GLN A 30 0.29 -4.51 -12.59
C GLN A 30 1.53 -3.60 -12.51
N LYS A 31 2.02 -3.08 -13.64
CA LYS A 31 3.17 -2.16 -13.67
C LYS A 31 2.88 -0.84 -12.96
N LEU A 32 1.68 -0.28 -13.16
CA LEU A 32 1.27 0.96 -12.51
C LEU A 32 1.20 0.81 -10.99
N ARG A 33 0.59 -0.29 -10.50
CA ARG A 33 0.56 -0.62 -9.08
C ARG A 33 1.97 -0.83 -8.52
N ALA A 34 2.80 -1.64 -9.19
CA ALA A 34 4.18 -1.87 -8.78
C ALA A 34 4.96 -0.56 -8.63
N PHE A 35 4.87 0.33 -9.62
CA PHE A 35 5.52 1.65 -9.56
C PHE A 35 4.97 2.50 -8.40
N TYR A 36 3.64 2.58 -8.26
CA TYR A 36 2.98 3.36 -7.21
C TYR A 36 3.41 2.89 -5.80
N TYR A 37 3.37 1.59 -5.54
CA TYR A 37 3.70 1.04 -4.23
C TYR A 37 5.20 1.05 -3.93
N THR A 38 6.07 0.88 -4.94
CA THR A 38 7.53 1.04 -4.77
C THR A 38 7.89 2.43 -4.20
N LYS A 39 7.15 3.47 -4.58
CA LYS A 39 7.39 4.85 -4.11
C LYS A 39 6.83 5.14 -2.72
N ARG A 40 5.99 4.26 -2.17
CA ARG A 40 5.24 4.48 -0.93
C ARG A 40 5.57 3.52 0.20
N ALA A 41 6.03 2.32 -0.16
CA ALA A 41 6.48 1.31 0.81
C ALA A 41 7.61 1.85 1.68
N GLY A 42 7.74 1.32 2.90
CA GLY A 42 8.87 1.67 3.77
C GLY A 42 10.22 1.30 3.13
N ASN A 43 10.24 0.17 2.43
CA ASN A 43 11.31 -0.22 1.52
C ASN A 43 10.72 -1.11 0.40
N CYS A 44 11.37 -1.12 -0.76
CA CYS A 44 10.99 -2.00 -1.85
C CYS A 44 12.23 -2.45 -2.63
N GLY A 45 12.43 -3.76 -2.69
CA GLY A 45 13.41 -4.39 -3.56
C GLY A 45 13.02 -4.31 -5.04
N LYS A 46 13.77 -5.04 -5.87
CA LYS A 46 13.60 -5.11 -7.32
C LYS A 46 12.47 -6.08 -7.70
N ASN A 47 11.83 -5.83 -8.83
CA ASN A 47 10.84 -6.75 -9.44
C ASN A 47 9.62 -7.05 -8.53
N LEU A 48 9.07 -6.02 -7.88
CA LEU A 48 7.77 -6.11 -7.19
C LEU A 48 6.64 -6.25 -8.20
N ARG A 49 5.72 -7.20 -7.97
CA ARG A 49 4.47 -7.38 -8.71
C ARG A 49 3.29 -7.31 -7.76
N ILE A 50 2.31 -6.48 -8.09
CA ILE A 50 1.07 -6.37 -7.31
C ILE A 50 -0.09 -6.49 -8.27
N ASP A 51 -0.89 -7.54 -8.07
CA ASP A 51 -2.03 -7.84 -8.90
C ASP A 51 -3.29 -7.07 -8.50
N GLU A 52 -4.34 -7.31 -9.27
CA GLU A 52 -5.60 -6.59 -9.19
C GLU A 52 -6.31 -6.83 -7.87
N GLY A 53 -6.96 -5.77 -7.38
CA GLY A 53 -7.81 -5.87 -6.19
C GLY A 53 -7.05 -6.02 -4.88
N VAL A 54 -5.71 -6.00 -4.88
CA VAL A 54 -4.92 -6.02 -3.64
C VAL A 54 -5.27 -4.80 -2.78
N ILE A 55 -5.53 -5.03 -1.50
CA ILE A 55 -5.79 -4.02 -0.49
C ILE A 55 -4.56 -3.89 0.39
N ILE A 56 -4.00 -2.68 0.51
CA ILE A 56 -2.83 -2.44 1.35
C ILE A 56 -3.12 -1.36 2.38
N GLN A 57 -2.95 -1.70 3.66
CA GLN A 57 -3.07 -0.77 4.78
C GLN A 57 -1.74 -0.65 5.51
N GLY A 58 -1.37 0.57 5.88
CA GLY A 58 -0.08 0.82 6.53
C GLY A 58 1.12 0.59 5.61
N ILE A 59 1.00 0.96 4.32
CA ILE A 59 2.06 0.76 3.31
C ILE A 59 3.46 1.21 3.75
N LYS A 60 3.57 2.26 4.57
CA LYS A 60 4.87 2.76 5.08
C LYS A 60 5.55 1.80 6.05
N ASP A 61 4.78 0.91 6.66
CA ASP A 61 5.24 -0.13 7.59
C ASP A 61 5.43 -1.48 6.88
N ILE A 62 5.27 -1.52 5.54
CA ILE A 62 5.49 -2.71 4.71
C ILE A 62 6.81 -2.57 3.94
N TYR A 63 7.61 -3.63 4.00
CA TYR A 63 8.93 -3.72 3.40
C TYR A 63 8.95 -4.90 2.43
N PHE A 64 8.99 -4.62 1.13
CA PHE A 64 9.08 -5.66 0.10
C PHE A 64 10.54 -5.98 -0.21
N GLY A 65 10.88 -7.27 -0.25
CA GLY A 65 12.18 -7.76 -0.74
C GLY A 65 12.28 -7.77 -2.26
N ASP A 66 13.32 -8.42 -2.78
CA ASP A 66 13.48 -8.66 -4.22
C ASP A 66 12.54 -9.79 -4.69
N ASN A 67 12.02 -9.66 -5.90
CA ASN A 67 11.18 -10.66 -6.58
C ASN A 67 9.89 -11.04 -5.83
N VAL A 68 9.26 -10.06 -5.19
CA VAL A 68 7.99 -10.26 -4.48
C VAL A 68 6.82 -10.16 -5.46
N TRP A 69 5.89 -11.10 -5.37
CA TRP A 69 4.60 -11.05 -6.04
C TRP A 69 3.48 -11.15 -5.00
N VAL A 70 2.61 -10.13 -4.99
CA VAL A 70 1.36 -10.12 -4.24
C VAL A 70 0.22 -10.42 -5.20
N ASP A 71 -0.43 -11.58 -5.00
CA ASP A 71 -1.48 -12.09 -5.87
C ASP A 71 -2.81 -11.32 -5.70
N LYS A 72 -3.73 -11.54 -6.64
CA LYS A 72 -5.02 -10.86 -6.73
C LYS A 72 -5.79 -10.94 -5.43
N TYR A 73 -6.42 -9.82 -5.06
CA TYR A 73 -7.30 -9.71 -3.90
C TYR A 73 -6.66 -10.05 -2.54
N CYS A 74 -5.34 -10.16 -2.46
CA CYS A 74 -4.66 -10.25 -1.16
C CYS A 74 -4.89 -8.97 -0.34
N ILE A 75 -4.87 -9.15 0.99
CA ILE A 75 -4.95 -8.06 1.95
C ILE A 75 -3.64 -8.02 2.72
N LEU A 76 -2.91 -6.91 2.61
CA LEU A 76 -1.70 -6.65 3.38
C LEU A 76 -1.97 -5.53 4.37
N MET A 77 -1.69 -5.78 5.64
CA MET A 77 -1.89 -4.80 6.71
C MET A 77 -0.68 -4.82 7.62
N ALA A 78 -0.13 -3.64 7.91
CA ALA A 78 1.00 -3.48 8.83
C ALA A 78 0.86 -2.19 9.63
N GLY A 79 1.57 -2.12 10.76
CA GLY A 79 1.58 -0.95 11.63
C GLY A 79 0.26 -0.69 12.35
N LYS A 80 -0.04 0.59 12.59
CA LYS A 80 -1.29 1.02 13.25
C LYS A 80 -2.47 0.95 12.28
N VAL A 81 -3.07 -0.24 12.20
CA VAL A 81 -4.34 -0.47 11.53
C VAL A 81 -5.46 -0.06 12.50
N SER A 82 -6.41 0.75 12.03
CA SER A 82 -7.59 1.11 12.82
C SER A 82 -8.36 -0.16 13.20
N GLY A 83 -8.37 -0.51 14.48
CA GLY A 83 -9.02 -1.72 15.02
C GLY A 83 -8.09 -2.69 15.75
N LEU A 84 -6.77 -2.53 15.63
CA LEU A 84 -5.78 -3.23 16.45
C LEU A 84 -5.23 -2.24 17.48
N THR A 85 -5.85 -2.21 18.66
CA THR A 85 -5.32 -1.51 19.85
C THR A 85 -4.33 -2.42 20.58
N ASP A 86 -3.26 -1.84 21.12
CA ASP A 86 -2.15 -2.55 21.79
C ASP A 86 -2.63 -3.47 22.95
N GLU A 87 -3.83 -3.23 23.48
CA GLU A 87 -4.50 -4.07 24.48
C GLU A 87 -4.87 -5.48 23.99
N ASN A 88 -4.97 -5.70 22.68
CA ASN A 88 -5.34 -7.00 22.08
C ASN A 88 -4.13 -7.81 21.58
N CYS A 89 -2.90 -7.30 21.74
CA CYS A 89 -1.67 -7.97 21.30
C CYS A 89 -0.80 -8.47 22.46
N LEU A 90 -1.33 -8.47 23.70
CA LEU A 90 -0.69 -9.06 24.87
C LEU A 90 -1.05 -10.56 24.99
N HIS A 91 -0.42 -11.39 24.18
CA HIS A 91 -0.25 -12.83 24.42
C HIS A 91 1.10 -13.31 23.91
#